data_AF-A0A662W1H6-F1
#
_entry.id   AF-A0A662W1H6-F1
#
_cell.length_a   1.000
_cell.length_b   1.000
_cell.length_c   1.000
_cell.angle_alpha   90.00
_cell.angle_beta   90.00
_cell.angle_gamma   90.00
#
_symmetry.space_group_name_H-M   'P 1'
#
loop_
_entity.id
_entity.type
_entity.pdbx_description
1 polymer ?
#
loop_
_entity_poly.entity_id
_entity_poly.type
_entity_poly.pdbx_seq_one_letter_code
_entity_poly.pdbx_strand_id
1 'polypeptide(L)'
;MRPILEGEMSRKLYTNVTLSLLSGIVIFLWASGLYGMLSTFHVYFRLSYVLLAFTIAFIFFTALLEHRGVKVPYLFGGAGLLASIVTFIGICVVNGVFWLIDNFPPLDNLLIMLSISILVGFVFIKLITQREEY
;
A
#
# COMPACT_ATOMS: atom_id res chain seq x y z
N MET A 1 -7.41 -1.98 39.51
CA MET A 1 -6.33 -2.06 38.50
C MET A 1 -6.63 -2.98 37.30
N ARG A 2 -7.85 -3.53 37.12
CA ARG A 2 -8.26 -4.25 35.88
C ARG A 2 -8.82 -3.39 34.72
N PRO A 3 -9.49 -2.23 34.92
CA PRO A 3 -10.14 -1.55 33.80
C PRO A 3 -9.18 -0.81 32.85
N ILE A 4 -7.94 -0.55 33.30
CA ILE A 4 -6.92 0.16 32.49
C ILE A 4 -6.29 -0.80 31.46
N LEU A 5 -6.12 -2.09 31.84
CA LEU A 5 -5.53 -3.12 30.96
C LEU A 5 -6.46 -3.54 29.82
N GLU A 6 -7.78 -3.63 30.07
CA GLU A 6 -8.77 -3.99 29.05
C GLU A 6 -8.90 -2.90 27.98
N GLY A 7 -8.81 -1.62 28.37
CA GLY A 7 -8.81 -0.49 27.44
C GLY A 7 -7.58 -0.49 26.54
N GLU A 8 -6.40 -0.82 27.07
CA GLU A 8 -5.15 -0.86 26.30
C GLU A 8 -5.09 -2.03 25.31
N MET A 9 -5.51 -3.23 25.76
CA MET A 9 -5.61 -4.40 24.89
C MET A 9 -6.65 -4.19 23.78
N SER A 10 -7.82 -3.63 24.12
CA SER A 10 -8.85 -3.31 23.14
C SER A 10 -8.33 -2.29 22.11
N ARG A 11 -7.66 -1.22 22.54
CA ARG A 11 -7.11 -0.18 21.64
C ARG A 11 -6.07 -0.74 20.68
N LYS A 12 -5.15 -1.60 21.14
CA LYS A 12 -4.17 -2.28 20.28
C LYS A 12 -4.85 -3.19 19.26
N LEU A 13 -5.89 -3.90 19.67
CA LEU A 13 -6.65 -4.79 18.79
C LEU A 13 -7.41 -4.01 17.71
N TYR A 14 -8.11 -2.93 18.08
CA TYR A 14 -8.77 -2.02 17.13
C TYR A 14 -7.81 -1.40 16.13
N THR A 15 -6.62 -0.99 16.59
CA THR A 15 -5.60 -0.39 15.71
C THR A 15 -5.10 -1.42 14.69
N ASN A 16 -4.80 -2.65 15.12
CA ASN A 16 -4.35 -3.71 14.23
C ASN A 16 -5.42 -4.13 13.23
N VAL A 17 -6.67 -4.24 13.66
CA VAL A 17 -7.81 -4.57 12.78
C VAL A 17 -8.01 -3.47 11.75
N THR A 18 -8.01 -2.20 12.17
CA THR A 18 -8.19 -1.06 11.25
C THR A 18 -7.07 -0.99 10.22
N LEU A 19 -5.81 -1.14 10.65
CA LEU A 19 -4.68 -1.17 9.73
C LEU A 19 -4.77 -2.35 8.76
N SER A 20 -5.26 -3.52 9.21
CA SER A 20 -5.40 -4.70 8.34
C SER A 20 -6.48 -4.54 7.28
N LEU A 21 -7.56 -3.85 7.62
CA LEU A 21 -8.60 -3.49 6.66
C LEU A 21 -8.07 -2.50 5.63
N LEU A 22 -7.37 -1.45 6.07
CA LEU A 22 -6.77 -0.46 5.16
C LEU A 22 -5.74 -1.10 4.24
N SER A 23 -4.83 -1.90 4.78
CA SER A 23 -3.82 -2.60 3.97
C SER A 23 -4.47 -3.59 3.01
N GLY A 24 -5.50 -4.32 3.45
CA GLY A 24 -6.28 -5.22 2.60
C GLY A 24 -6.97 -4.52 1.43
N ILE A 25 -7.57 -3.35 1.66
CA ILE A 25 -8.17 -2.54 0.59
C ILE A 25 -7.10 -2.07 -0.40
N VAL A 26 -5.96 -1.60 0.09
CA VAL A 26 -4.84 -1.17 -0.77
C VAL A 26 -4.32 -2.34 -1.61
N ILE A 27 -4.13 -3.52 -1.00
CA ILE A 27 -3.69 -4.74 -1.71
C ILE A 27 -4.72 -5.15 -2.76
N PHE A 28 -6.01 -5.12 -2.42
CA PHE A 28 -7.09 -5.46 -3.33
C PHE A 28 -7.10 -4.54 -4.57
N LEU A 29 -7.07 -3.23 -4.35
CA LEU A 29 -7.06 -2.24 -5.44
C LEU A 29 -5.77 -2.34 -6.26
N TRP A 30 -4.63 -2.53 -5.59
CA TRP A 30 -3.34 -2.70 -6.25
C TRP A 30 -3.33 -3.93 -7.17
N ALA A 31 -3.79 -5.08 -6.68
CA ALA A 31 -3.86 -6.32 -7.45
C ALA A 31 -4.85 -6.21 -8.62
N SER A 32 -6.02 -5.61 -8.37
CA SER A 32 -7.04 -5.38 -9.41
C SER A 32 -6.54 -4.45 -10.50
N GLY A 33 -5.80 -3.39 -10.14
CA GLY A 33 -5.24 -2.46 -11.10
C GLY A 33 -4.07 -3.02 -11.88
N LEU A 34 -3.22 -3.84 -11.25
CA LEU A 34 -2.19 -4.59 -11.94
C LEU A 34 -2.79 -5.57 -12.95
N TYR A 35 -3.83 -6.31 -12.54
CA TYR A 35 -4.58 -7.20 -13.43
C TYR A 35 -5.21 -6.43 -14.60
N GLY A 36 -5.82 -5.27 -14.32
CA GLY A 36 -6.36 -4.39 -15.35
C GLY A 36 -5.31 -3.92 -16.35
N MET A 37 -4.14 -3.47 -15.89
CA MET A 37 -3.03 -3.06 -16.76
C MET A 37 -2.50 -4.22 -17.62
N LEU A 38 -2.35 -5.41 -17.04
CA LEU A 38 -1.83 -6.57 -17.75
C LEU A 38 -2.83 -7.12 -18.79
N SER A 39 -4.12 -7.03 -18.51
CA SER A 39 -5.16 -7.54 -19.41
C SER A 39 -5.50 -6.57 -20.54
N THR A 40 -5.50 -5.26 -20.27
CA THR A 40 -5.90 -4.22 -21.25
C THR A 40 -4.72 -3.51 -21.90
N PHE A 41 -3.49 -3.67 -21.37
CA PHE A 41 -2.31 -2.87 -21.71
C PHE A 41 -2.56 -1.35 -21.66
N HIS A 42 -3.54 -0.94 -20.86
CA HIS A 42 -3.95 0.45 -20.75
C HIS A 42 -3.66 0.97 -19.34
N VAL A 43 -3.03 2.14 -19.27
CA VAL A 43 -2.81 2.89 -18.03
C VAL A 43 -3.68 4.14 -18.11
N TYR A 44 -4.64 4.29 -17.18
CA TYR A 44 -5.57 5.42 -17.21
C TYR A 44 -4.88 6.79 -17.00
N PHE A 45 -3.69 6.81 -16.40
CA PHE A 45 -2.91 8.04 -16.21
C PHE A 45 -2.05 8.40 -17.42
N ARG A 46 -2.02 9.69 -17.74
CA ARG A 46 -0.99 10.24 -18.64
C ARG A 46 0.39 10.12 -17.98
N LEU A 47 1.39 9.75 -18.78
CA LEU A 47 2.78 9.61 -18.36
C LEU A 47 3.31 10.85 -17.61
N SER A 48 2.86 12.05 -18.00
CA SER A 48 3.24 13.30 -17.35
C SER A 48 2.87 13.35 -15.86
N TYR A 49 1.70 12.83 -15.48
CA TYR A 49 1.28 12.78 -14.08
C TYR A 49 2.04 11.71 -13.29
N VAL A 50 2.37 10.60 -13.94
CA VAL A 50 3.20 9.53 -13.36
C VAL A 50 4.59 10.06 -13.05
N LEU A 51 5.22 10.75 -13.99
CA LEU A 51 6.54 11.34 -13.82
C LEU A 51 6.51 12.41 -12.72
N LEU A 52 5.48 13.25 -12.67
CA LEU A 52 5.31 14.24 -11.61
C LEU A 52 5.22 13.57 -10.23
N ALA A 53 4.38 12.55 -10.08
CA ALA A 53 4.23 11.81 -8.83
C ALA A 53 5.54 11.13 -8.41
N PHE A 54 6.29 10.57 -9.38
CA PHE A 54 7.61 10.01 -9.16
C PHE A 54 8.60 11.07 -8.68
N THR A 55 8.66 12.23 -9.32
CA THR A 55 9.57 13.31 -8.92
C THR A 55 9.27 13.81 -7.50
N ILE A 56 7.99 13.98 -7.16
CA ILE A 56 7.58 14.39 -5.80
C ILE A 56 8.01 13.33 -4.78
N ALA A 57 7.73 12.05 -5.04
CA ALA A 57 8.13 10.95 -4.17
C ALA A 57 9.66 10.86 -4.04
N PHE A 58 10.39 11.06 -5.14
CA PHE A 58 11.85 11.04 -5.18
C PHE A 58 12.47 12.14 -4.32
N ILE A 59 11.98 13.38 -4.43
CA ILE A 59 12.44 14.50 -3.60
C ILE A 59 12.18 14.20 -2.12
N PHE A 60 10.98 13.71 -1.80
CA PHE A 60 10.60 13.35 -0.44
C PHE A 60 11.50 12.25 0.16
N PHE A 61 11.73 11.16 -0.58
CA PHE A 61 12.59 10.06 -0.09
C PHE A 61 14.07 10.44 -0.05
N THR A 62 14.53 11.30 -0.95
CA THR A 62 15.89 11.85 -0.91
C THR A 62 16.10 12.64 0.37
N ALA A 63 15.20 13.58 0.69
CA ALA A 63 15.26 14.36 1.93
C ALA A 63 15.17 13.46 3.18
N LEU A 64 14.28 12.44 3.16
CA LEU A 64 14.14 11.50 4.28
C LEU A 64 15.41 10.68 4.53
N LEU A 65 16.04 10.16 3.47
CA LEU A 65 17.28 9.40 3.58
C LEU A 65 18.47 10.28 3.97
N GLU A 66 18.50 11.52 3.49
CA GLU A 66 19.50 12.51 3.89
C GLU A 66 19.43 12.81 5.40
N HIS A 67 18.22 13.03 5.93
CA HIS A 67 18.00 13.19 7.37
C HIS A 67 18.42 11.97 8.20
N ARG A 68 18.41 10.77 7.62
CA ARG A 68 18.91 9.54 8.26
C ARG A 68 20.42 9.32 8.08
N GLY A 69 21.14 10.26 7.47
CA GLY A 69 22.59 10.23 7.31
C GLY A 69 23.10 9.32 6.18
N VAL A 70 22.25 8.96 5.22
CA VAL A 70 22.65 8.14 4.06
C VAL A 70 23.52 8.97 3.12
N LYS A 71 24.67 8.40 2.71
CA LYS A 71 25.65 9.08 1.85
C LYS A 71 25.48 8.71 0.37
N VAL A 72 25.99 9.57 -0.50
CA VAL A 72 26.13 9.30 -1.95
C VAL A 72 27.08 8.10 -2.16
N PRO A 73 26.80 7.15 -3.06
CA PRO A 73 25.73 7.12 -4.08
C PRO A 73 24.40 6.51 -3.62
N TYR A 74 24.37 5.87 -2.44
CA TYR A 74 23.20 5.14 -1.94
C TYR A 74 22.00 6.04 -1.66
N LEU A 75 22.23 7.34 -1.42
CA LEU A 75 21.18 8.34 -1.26
C LEU A 75 20.22 8.36 -2.46
N PHE A 76 20.76 8.58 -3.66
CA PHE A 76 19.96 8.68 -4.88
C PHE A 76 19.43 7.33 -5.35
N GLY A 77 20.23 6.27 -5.23
CA GLY A 77 19.79 4.92 -5.59
C GLY A 77 18.65 4.42 -4.70
N GLY A 78 18.77 4.60 -3.38
CA GLY A 78 17.73 4.24 -2.41
C GLY A 78 16.47 5.08 -2.57
N ALA A 79 16.62 6.39 -2.75
CA ALA A 79 15.48 7.29 -2.98
C ALA A 79 14.75 6.95 -4.29
N GLY A 80 15.49 6.67 -5.37
CA GLY A 80 14.93 6.25 -6.65
C GLY A 80 14.16 4.95 -6.55
N LEU A 81 14.70 3.97 -5.83
CA LEU A 81 14.04 2.68 -5.62
C LEU A 81 12.76 2.84 -4.79
N LEU A 82 12.80 3.56 -3.66
CA LEU A 82 11.62 3.81 -2.84
C LEU A 82 10.55 4.60 -3.59
N ALA A 83 10.95 5.65 -4.32
CA ALA A 83 10.05 6.44 -5.14
C ALA A 83 9.37 5.58 -6.20
N SER A 84 10.14 4.74 -6.91
CA SER A 84 9.60 3.86 -7.96
C SER A 84 8.55 2.89 -7.42
N ILE A 85 8.81 2.27 -6.26
CA ILE A 85 7.87 1.36 -5.60
C ILE A 85 6.58 2.10 -5.22
N VAL A 86 6.70 3.27 -4.57
CA VAL A 86 5.51 4.02 -4.12
C VAL A 86 4.70 4.54 -5.29
N THR A 87 5.35 5.07 -6.32
CA THR A 87 4.67 5.53 -7.54
C THR A 87 3.98 4.35 -8.23
N PHE A 88 4.65 3.20 -8.34
CA PHE A 88 4.05 2.00 -8.94
C PHE A 88 2.81 1.52 -8.16
N ILE A 89 2.90 1.45 -6.83
CA ILE A 89 1.74 1.10 -6.00
C ILE A 89 0.60 2.08 -6.21
N GLY A 90 0.89 3.39 -6.22
CA GLY A 90 -0.12 4.43 -6.44
C GLY A 90 -0.81 4.31 -7.80
N ILE A 91 -0.05 4.10 -8.88
CA ILE A 91 -0.61 3.91 -10.22
C ILE A 91 -1.50 2.68 -10.24
N CYS A 92 -1.04 1.55 -9.72
CA CYS A 92 -1.83 0.33 -9.65
C CYS A 92 -3.13 0.54 -8.87
N VAL A 93 -3.09 1.16 -7.69
CA VAL A 93 -4.29 1.40 -6.88
C VAL A 93 -5.32 2.22 -7.65
N VAL A 94 -4.91 3.33 -8.26
CA VAL A 94 -5.84 4.19 -9.01
C VAL A 94 -6.34 3.49 -10.28
N ASN A 95 -5.47 2.78 -10.99
CA ASN A 95 -5.86 1.99 -12.15
C ASN A 95 -6.87 0.90 -11.76
N GLY A 96 -6.72 0.31 -10.57
CA GLY A 96 -7.64 -0.66 -10.01
C GLY A 96 -9.03 -0.09 -9.75
N VAL A 97 -9.10 1.14 -9.23
CA VAL A 97 -10.38 1.84 -9.05
C VAL A 97 -11.10 2.02 -10.38
N PHE A 98 -10.42 2.56 -11.40
CA PHE A 98 -11.03 2.76 -12.72
C PHE A 98 -11.41 1.43 -13.39
N TRP A 99 -10.55 0.43 -13.29
CA TRP A 99 -10.83 -0.89 -13.85
C TRP A 99 -12.04 -1.57 -13.19
N LEU A 100 -12.18 -1.45 -11.87
CA LEU A 100 -13.33 -1.98 -11.12
C LEU A 100 -14.64 -1.24 -11.45
N ILE A 101 -14.57 0.06 -11.73
CA ILE A 101 -15.75 0.82 -12.18
C ILE A 101 -16.22 0.32 -13.54
N ASP A 102 -15.30 0.08 -14.47
CA ASP A 102 -15.63 -0.37 -15.83
C ASP A 102 -15.94 -1.87 -15.91
N ASN A 103 -15.37 -2.69 -15.02
CA ASN A 103 -15.47 -4.15 -15.01
C ASN A 103 -15.89 -4.68 -13.65
N PHE A 104 -17.00 -4.18 -13.11
CA PHE A 104 -17.46 -4.54 -11.78
C PHE A 104 -17.76 -6.05 -11.70
N PRO A 105 -17.02 -6.83 -10.88
CA PRO A 105 -17.21 -8.27 -10.81
C PRO A 105 -18.51 -8.62 -10.06
N PRO A 106 -19.02 -9.86 -10.21
CA PRO A 106 -20.11 -10.36 -9.39
C PRO A 106 -19.80 -10.18 -7.90
N LEU A 107 -20.82 -9.82 -7.12
CA LEU A 107 -20.68 -9.42 -5.71
C LEU A 107 -20.01 -10.52 -4.87
N ASP A 108 -20.31 -11.78 -5.16
CA ASP A 108 -19.69 -12.94 -4.51
C ASP A 108 -18.17 -13.01 -4.75
N ASN A 109 -17.74 -12.81 -6.00
CA ASN A 109 -16.32 -12.80 -6.36
C ASN A 109 -15.60 -11.60 -5.73
N LEU A 110 -16.25 -10.43 -5.69
CA LEU A 110 -15.70 -9.24 -5.07
C LEU A 110 -15.45 -9.47 -3.57
N LEU A 111 -16.44 -10.03 -2.86
CA LEU A 111 -16.33 -10.34 -1.43
C LEU A 111 -15.22 -11.36 -1.15
N ILE A 112 -15.07 -12.37 -2.01
CA ILE A 112 -13.99 -13.36 -1.88
C ILE A 112 -12.62 -12.70 -2.07
N MET A 113 -12.44 -11.93 -3.14
CA MET A 113 -11.17 -11.24 -3.43
C MET A 113 -10.79 -10.23 -2.34
N LEU A 114 -11.78 -9.48 -1.84
CA LEU A 114 -11.58 -8.53 -0.73
C LEU A 114 -11.23 -9.26 0.57
N SER A 115 -11.94 -10.36 0.90
CA SER A 115 -11.67 -11.18 2.08
C SER A 115 -10.25 -11.74 2.08
N ILE A 116 -9.79 -12.27 0.93
CA ILE A 116 -8.42 -12.76 0.77
C ILE A 116 -7.42 -11.61 0.98
N SER A 117 -7.69 -10.44 0.40
CA SER A 117 -6.79 -9.28 0.52
C SER A 117 -6.69 -8.77 1.95
N ILE A 118 -7.80 -8.72 2.70
CA ILE A 118 -7.83 -8.37 4.13
C ILE A 118 -7.05 -9.41 4.95
N LEU A 119 -7.20 -10.69 4.65
CA LEU A 119 -6.46 -11.75 5.34
C LEU A 119 -4.95 -11.63 5.10
N VAL A 120 -4.53 -11.36 3.87
CA VAL A 120 -3.12 -11.09 3.54
C VAL A 120 -2.63 -9.84 4.29
N GLY A 121 -3.41 -8.75 4.27
CA GLY A 121 -3.09 -7.52 5.00
C GLY A 121 -2.94 -7.73 6.51
N PHE A 122 -3.78 -8.58 7.10
CA PHE A 122 -3.71 -8.97 8.51
C PHE A 122 -2.43 -9.75 8.82
N VAL A 123 -2.07 -10.73 7.98
CA VAL A 123 -0.83 -11.50 8.12
C VAL A 123 0.39 -10.58 8.07
N PHE A 124 0.44 -9.66 7.10
CA PHE A 124 1.54 -8.69 6.99
C PHE A 124 1.71 -7.83 8.25
N ILE A 125 0.62 -7.29 8.78
CA ILE A 125 0.68 -6.47 10.00
C ILE A 125 1.15 -7.30 11.19
N LYS A 126 0.61 -8.52 11.35
CA LYS A 126 1.04 -9.39 12.44
C LYS A 126 2.54 -9.71 12.38
N LEU A 127 3.08 -9.97 11.19
CA LEU A 127 4.52 -10.22 11.00
C LEU A 127 5.38 -9.00 11.37
N ILE A 128 4.90 -7.78 11.07
CA ILE A 128 5.62 -6.55 11.39
C ILE A 128 5.57 -6.28 12.89
N THR A 129 4.39 -6.35 13.51
CA THR A 129 4.20 -6.06 14.94
C THR A 129 4.91 -7.06 15.85
N GLN A 130 5.01 -8.35 15.48
CA GLN A 130 5.76 -9.33 16.29
C GLN A 130 7.26 -9.01 16.39
N ARG A 131 7.80 -8.20 15.47
CA ARG A 131 9.22 -7.83 15.47
C ARG A 131 9.55 -6.72 16.49
N GLU A 132 8.55 -5.98 16.97
CA GLU A 132 8.73 -4.90 17.95
C GLU A 132 8.64 -5.38 19.41
N GLU A 133 8.21 -6.63 19.64
CA GLU A 133 8.10 -7.23 20.99
C GLU A 133 9.33 -8.07 21.41
N TYR A 134 10.41 -8.05 20.62
CA TYR A 134 11.72 -8.66 20.91
C TYR A 134 12.83 -7.61 20.92
#